data_AF-A0A969KPJ8-F1
#
_entry.id   AF-A0A969KPJ8-F1
#
_cell.length_a   1.000
_cell.length_b   1.000
_cell.length_c   1.000
_cell.angle_alpha   90.00
_cell.angle_beta   90.00
_cell.angle_gamma   90.00
#
_symmetry.space_group_name_H-M   'P 1'
#
loop_
_entity.id
_entity.type
_entity.pdbx_description
1 polymer ?
#
loop_
_entity_poly.entity_id
_entity_poly.type
_entity_poly.pdbx_seq_one_letter_code
_entity_poly.pdbx_strand_id
1 'polypeptide(L)'
;MTAGVAHEINNPVAAVQRGSGQLADAAEEFAEARLNVSQVGLSSDQLGVMDSLLERARTDALNPPEMDALARSDLEYELESWLEDHDVEDGWEFAPILASLNYGPDDLSVLVDHFSNEQLTPVVGALSATYSLYNLLAEINRGSERIAEIVKALKSYSYLDQRPCKMSTSTKASTTRC
;
A
#
# COMPACT_ATOMS: atom_id res chain seq x y z
N MET A 1 -19.84 12.18 -21.77
CA MET A 1 -19.77 11.30 -20.58
C MET A 1 -18.78 10.15 -20.75
N THR A 2 -18.47 9.68 -21.96
CA THR A 2 -17.47 8.63 -22.24
C THR A 2 -16.02 8.99 -21.87
N ALA A 3 -15.61 10.26 -22.00
CA ALA A 3 -14.26 10.70 -21.64
C ALA A 3 -13.96 10.63 -20.13
N GLY A 4 -14.96 10.86 -19.28
CA GLY A 4 -14.81 10.82 -17.82
C GLY A 4 -14.57 9.39 -17.30
N VAL A 5 -15.34 8.42 -17.80
CA VAL A 5 -15.20 7.00 -17.42
C VAL A 5 -13.91 6.39 -17.95
N ALA A 6 -13.51 6.75 -19.17
CA ALA A 6 -12.22 6.33 -19.73
C ALA A 6 -11.05 6.87 -18.90
N HIS A 7 -11.14 8.11 -18.43
CA HIS A 7 -10.14 8.67 -17.53
C HIS A 7 -10.16 8.00 -16.15
N GLU A 8 -11.37 7.72 -15.62
CA GLU A 8 -11.56 7.08 -14.32
C GLU A 8 -11.00 5.64 -14.27
N ILE A 9 -11.09 4.87 -15.36
CA ILE A 9 -10.49 3.52 -15.44
C ILE A 9 -8.98 3.56 -15.73
N ASN A 10 -8.50 4.55 -16.49
CA ASN A 10 -7.08 4.64 -16.84
C ASN A 10 -6.20 4.92 -15.61
N ASN A 11 -6.69 5.67 -14.63
CA ASN A 11 -5.94 5.96 -13.42
C ASN A 11 -5.58 4.70 -12.60
N PRO A 12 -6.53 3.84 -12.18
CA PRO A 12 -6.20 2.61 -11.48
C PRO A 12 -5.44 1.59 -12.37
N VAL A 13 -5.68 1.56 -13.68
CA VAL A 13 -4.88 0.72 -14.61
C VAL A 13 -3.40 1.14 -14.57
N ALA A 14 -3.13 2.44 -14.68
CA ALA A 14 -1.78 2.96 -14.63
C ALA A 14 -1.13 2.72 -13.25
N ALA A 15 -1.90 2.84 -12.16
CA ALA A 15 -1.42 2.51 -10.82
C ALA A 15 -1.02 1.04 -10.69
N VAL A 16 -1.88 0.11 -11.13
CA VAL A 16 -1.59 -1.33 -11.12
C VAL A 16 -0.35 -1.67 -11.95
N GLN A 17 -0.20 -1.06 -13.13
CA GLN A 17 0.97 -1.29 -13.99
C GLN A 17 2.27 -0.79 -13.33
N ARG A 18 2.25 0.40 -12.73
CA ARG A 18 3.41 0.92 -11.99
C ARG A 18 3.77 0.05 -10.79
N GLY A 19 2.78 -0.24 -9.94
CA GLY A 19 2.99 -1.08 -8.77
C GLY A 19 3.52 -2.47 -9.14
N SER A 20 2.98 -3.07 -10.22
CA SER A 20 3.47 -4.37 -10.71
C SER A 20 4.89 -4.31 -11.25
N GLY A 21 5.29 -3.18 -11.85
CA GLY A 21 6.68 -2.95 -12.27
C GLY A 21 7.64 -2.86 -11.08
N GLN A 22 7.24 -2.13 -10.04
CA GLN A 22 8.04 -1.94 -8.82
C GLN A 22 8.09 -3.19 -7.92
N LEU A 23 7.11 -4.08 -8.05
CA LEU A 23 7.03 -5.30 -7.23
C LEU A 23 8.21 -6.24 -7.47
N ALA A 24 8.77 -6.28 -8.69
CA ALA A 24 9.92 -7.11 -9.01
C ALA A 24 11.16 -6.65 -8.21
N ASP A 25 11.46 -5.35 -8.24
CA ASP A 25 12.57 -4.74 -7.53
C ASP A 25 12.40 -4.92 -6.00
N ALA A 26 11.20 -4.66 -5.48
CA ALA A 26 10.90 -4.84 -4.05
C ALA A 26 11.01 -6.32 -3.59
N ALA A 27 10.74 -7.29 -4.47
CA ALA A 27 10.92 -8.69 -4.16
C ALA A 27 12.40 -9.10 -4.10
N GLU A 28 13.24 -8.49 -4.94
CA GLU A 28 14.70 -8.66 -4.89
C GLU A 28 15.27 -8.04 -3.61
N GLU A 29 14.92 -6.78 -3.31
CA GLU A 29 15.28 -6.10 -2.06
C GLU A 29 14.86 -6.90 -0.82
N PHE A 30 13.64 -7.45 -0.82
CA PHE A 30 13.16 -8.31 0.27
C PHE A 30 14.01 -9.58 0.43
N ALA A 31 14.41 -10.22 -0.67
CA ALA A 31 15.25 -11.40 -0.64
C ALA A 31 16.65 -11.07 -0.11
N GLU A 32 17.25 -9.97 -0.57
CA GLU A 32 18.55 -9.48 -0.12
C GLU A 32 18.53 -9.11 1.36
N ALA A 33 17.53 -8.34 1.80
CA ALA A 33 17.39 -7.97 3.21
C ALA A 33 17.25 -9.22 4.10
N ARG A 34 16.54 -10.26 3.65
CA ARG A 34 16.44 -11.52 4.41
C ARG A 34 17.76 -12.27 4.47
N LEU A 35 18.56 -12.25 3.41
CA LEU A 35 19.91 -12.80 3.41
C LEU A 35 20.82 -12.03 4.39
N ASN A 36 20.76 -10.69 4.41
CA ASN A 36 21.55 -9.88 5.33
C ASN A 36 21.22 -10.18 6.80
N VAL A 37 19.94 -10.32 7.14
CA VAL A 37 19.51 -10.75 8.49
C VAL A 37 20.05 -12.15 8.84
N SER A 38 20.09 -13.08 7.88
CA SER A 38 20.61 -14.43 8.14
C SER A 38 22.10 -14.47 8.43
N GLN A 39 22.86 -13.47 7.95
CA GLN A 39 24.31 -13.38 8.13
C GLN A 39 24.71 -12.88 9.51
N VAL A 40 23.88 -12.05 10.16
CA VAL A 40 24.18 -11.47 11.48
C VAL A 40 23.79 -12.35 12.68
N GLY A 41 23.27 -13.55 12.42
CA GLY A 41 23.13 -14.61 13.42
C GLY A 41 22.25 -14.24 14.63
N LEU A 42 20.97 -13.92 14.38
CA LEU A 42 20.03 -13.59 15.45
C LEU A 42 19.80 -14.74 16.43
N SER A 43 19.70 -14.41 17.73
CA SER A 43 19.30 -15.36 18.78
C SER A 43 17.83 -15.76 18.65
N SER A 44 17.41 -16.82 19.36
CA SER A 44 16.00 -17.25 19.37
C SER A 44 15.06 -16.16 19.85
N ASP A 45 15.47 -15.36 20.85
CA ASP A 45 14.66 -14.28 21.39
C ASP A 45 14.57 -13.12 20.39
N GLN A 46 15.69 -12.77 19.75
CA GLN A 46 15.75 -11.76 18.69
C GLN A 46 14.91 -12.14 17.47
N LEU A 47 14.87 -13.42 17.10
CA LEU A 47 13.99 -13.92 16.04
C LEU A 47 12.51 -13.72 16.39
N GLY A 48 12.11 -13.93 17.65
CA GLY A 48 10.73 -13.68 18.10
C GLY A 48 10.35 -12.19 18.02
N VAL A 49 11.28 -11.30 18.39
CA VAL A 49 11.09 -9.85 18.25
C VAL A 49 11.00 -9.46 16.77
N MET A 50 11.91 -9.96 15.94
CA MET A 50 11.90 -9.76 14.49
C MET A 50 10.56 -10.18 13.88
N ASP A 51 10.07 -11.38 14.18
CA ASP A 51 8.81 -11.88 13.61
C ASP A 51 7.63 -10.97 13.99
N SER A 52 7.62 -10.42 15.20
CA SER A 52 6.59 -9.49 15.67
C SER A 52 6.65 -8.15 14.90
N LEU A 53 7.85 -7.63 14.66
CA LEU A 53 8.07 -6.41 13.87
C LEU A 53 7.63 -6.61 12.41
N LEU A 54 8.02 -7.73 11.80
CA LEU A 54 7.65 -8.05 10.42
C LEU A 54 6.13 -8.26 10.28
N GLU A 55 5.46 -8.82 11.27
CA GLU A 55 4.00 -8.96 11.26
C GLU A 55 3.28 -7.60 11.37
N ARG A 56 3.79 -6.69 12.20
CA ARG A 56 3.30 -5.31 12.26
C ARG A 56 3.46 -4.62 10.89
N ALA A 57 4.64 -4.68 10.29
CA ALA A 57 4.88 -4.09 8.97
C ALA A 57 3.95 -4.64 7.88
N ARG A 58 3.69 -5.95 7.88
CA ARG A 58 2.70 -6.57 6.97
C ARG A 58 1.29 -6.01 7.20
N THR A 59 0.88 -5.87 8.45
CA THR A 59 -0.45 -5.38 8.82
C THR A 59 -0.63 -3.92 8.42
N ASP A 60 0.37 -3.09 8.71
CA ASP A 60 0.35 -1.65 8.44
C ASP A 60 0.43 -1.37 6.93
N ALA A 61 1.15 -2.19 6.15
CA ALA A 61 1.16 -2.11 4.68
C ALA A 61 -0.24 -2.30 4.06
N LEU A 62 -1.08 -3.14 4.67
CA LEU A 62 -2.45 -3.36 4.20
C LEU A 62 -3.38 -2.18 4.50
N ASN A 63 -3.05 -1.36 5.50
CA ASN A 63 -3.83 -0.19 5.91
C ASN A 63 -2.87 0.95 6.30
N PRO A 64 -2.21 1.59 5.32
CA PRO A 64 -1.20 2.58 5.61
C PRO A 64 -1.82 3.74 6.39
N PRO A 65 -1.19 4.17 7.49
CA PRO A 65 -1.72 5.23 8.33
C PRO A 65 -1.87 6.53 7.54
N GLU A 66 -3.00 7.21 7.72
CA GLU A 66 -3.18 8.56 7.20
C GLU A 66 -2.35 9.52 8.04
N MET A 67 -1.46 10.25 7.37
CA MET A 67 -0.59 11.25 8.01
C MET A 67 -0.50 12.48 7.11
N ASP A 68 -0.60 13.66 7.73
CA ASP A 68 -0.37 14.92 7.03
C ASP A 68 1.06 15.01 6.48
N ALA A 69 1.22 15.66 5.34
CA ALA A 69 2.51 15.73 4.64
C ALA A 69 3.59 16.45 5.46
N LEU A 70 3.22 17.49 6.22
CA LEU A 70 4.17 18.20 7.07
C LEU A 70 4.61 17.32 8.24
N ALA A 71 3.65 16.69 8.92
CA ALA A 71 3.94 15.76 10.02
C ALA A 71 4.81 14.58 9.58
N ARG A 72 4.59 14.08 8.36
CA ARG A 72 5.43 13.04 7.76
C ARG A 72 6.86 13.52 7.54
N SER A 73 7.03 14.70 6.94
CA SER A 73 8.37 15.26 6.72
C SER A 73 9.13 15.51 8.02
N ASP A 74 8.44 15.97 9.06
CA ASP A 74 9.04 16.17 10.39
C ASP A 74 9.49 14.83 10.99
N LEU A 75 8.64 13.79 10.88
CA LEU A 75 8.95 12.44 11.35
C LEU A 75 10.10 11.79 10.57
N GLU A 76 10.15 11.97 9.25
CA GLU A 76 11.27 11.50 8.42
C GLU A 76 12.60 12.07 8.89
N TYR A 77 12.66 13.38 9.17
CA TYR A 77 13.86 14.03 9.67
C TYR A 77 14.28 13.50 11.05
N GLU A 78 13.31 13.29 11.93
CA GLU A 78 13.55 12.74 13.28
C GLU A 78 14.08 11.30 13.21
N LEU A 79 13.51 10.47 12.34
CA LEU A 79 13.95 9.11 12.10
C LEU A 79 15.34 9.04 11.46
N GLU A 80 15.63 9.89 10.47
CA GLU A 80 16.96 9.97 9.84
C GLU A 80 18.03 10.28 10.88
N SER A 81 17.80 11.31 11.72
CA SER A 81 18.72 11.66 12.81
C SER A 81 18.88 10.51 13.81
N TRP A 82 17.79 9.82 14.16
CA TRP A 82 17.86 8.68 15.09
C TRP A 82 18.67 7.52 14.50
N LEU A 83 18.49 7.22 13.22
CA LEU A 83 19.19 6.13 12.54
C LEU A 83 20.69 6.44 12.43
N GLU A 84 21.04 7.69 12.12
CA GLU A 84 22.44 8.15 12.10
C GLU A 84 23.08 8.05 13.50
N ASP A 85 22.39 8.49 14.55
CA ASP A 85 22.88 8.42 15.94
C ASP A 85 23.13 6.98 16.43
N HIS A 86 22.52 5.97 15.78
CA HIS A 86 22.66 4.55 16.11
C HIS A 86 23.51 3.76 15.09
N ASP A 87 24.29 4.46 14.26
CA ASP A 87 25.19 3.88 13.25
C ASP A 87 24.45 2.97 12.22
N VAL A 88 23.18 3.27 11.92
CA VAL A 88 22.46 2.57 10.85
C VAL A 88 22.91 3.12 9.50
N GLU A 89 23.66 2.30 8.78
CA GLU A 89 24.11 2.60 7.42
C GLU A 89 22.92 2.86 6.50
N ASP A 90 23.03 3.88 5.65
CA ASP A 90 21.98 4.34 4.73
C ASP A 90 20.62 4.64 5.41
N GLY A 91 20.64 5.09 6.67
CA GLY A 91 19.43 5.45 7.43
C GLY A 91 18.46 6.40 6.72
N TRP A 92 18.99 7.29 5.87
CA TRP A 92 18.21 8.21 5.03
C TRP A 92 17.31 7.49 4.00
N GLU A 93 17.65 6.27 3.58
CA GLU A 93 16.81 5.46 2.69
C GLU A 93 15.63 4.83 3.46
N PHE A 94 15.84 4.48 4.74
CA PHE A 94 14.84 3.83 5.57
C PHE A 94 13.85 4.82 6.20
N ALA A 95 14.28 6.03 6.50
CA ALA A 95 13.45 7.02 7.20
C ALA A 95 12.08 7.29 6.53
N PRO A 96 11.97 7.49 5.20
CA PRO A 96 10.67 7.65 4.53
C PRO A 96 9.75 6.44 4.64
N ILE A 97 10.34 5.23 4.66
CA ILE A 97 9.61 3.98 4.76
C ILE A 97 9.08 3.79 6.18
N LEU A 98 9.92 4.05 7.18
CA LEU A 98 9.56 4.00 8.60
C LEU A 98 8.52 5.07 8.97
N ALA A 99 8.63 6.28 8.43
CA ALA A 99 7.61 7.31 8.60
C ALA A 99 6.27 6.89 7.98
N SER A 100 6.30 6.19 6.83
CA SER A 100 5.10 5.62 6.20
C SER A 100 4.46 4.51 7.04
N LEU A 101 5.25 3.82 7.85
CA LEU A 101 4.80 2.87 8.88
C LEU A 101 4.32 3.54 10.18
N ASN A 102 4.41 4.88 10.28
CA ASN A 102 4.17 5.63 11.52
C ASN A 102 5.02 5.10 12.68
N TYR A 103 6.26 4.72 12.40
CA TYR A 103 7.25 4.47 13.44
C TYR A 103 7.81 5.80 13.92
N GLY A 104 7.91 5.97 15.23
CA GLY A 104 8.71 7.03 15.84
C GLY A 104 10.01 6.51 16.44
N PRO A 105 10.88 7.40 16.94
CA PRO A 105 12.06 7.03 17.71
C PRO A 105 11.76 6.09 18.89
N ASP A 106 10.59 6.25 19.53
CA ASP A 106 10.14 5.37 20.62
C ASP A 106 9.82 3.95 20.14
N ASP A 107 9.32 3.78 18.90
CA ASP A 107 9.13 2.45 18.32
C ASP A 107 10.48 1.81 17.97
N LEU A 108 11.45 2.62 17.52
CA LEU A 108 12.79 2.18 17.18
C LEU A 108 13.67 1.92 18.41
N SER A 109 13.38 2.54 19.56
CA SER A 109 14.14 2.29 20.80
C SER A 109 14.04 0.83 21.25
N VAL A 110 12.94 0.15 20.92
CA VAL A 110 12.80 -1.29 21.16
C VAL A 110 13.85 -2.11 20.39
N LEU A 111 14.31 -1.62 19.23
CA LEU A 111 15.34 -2.30 18.45
C LEU A 111 16.69 -2.26 19.17
N VAL A 112 17.09 -1.12 19.73
CA VAL A 112 18.38 -1.00 20.41
C VAL A 112 18.43 -1.77 21.73
N ASP A 113 17.27 -2.04 22.33
CA ASP A 113 17.16 -2.90 23.51
C ASP A 113 17.40 -4.39 23.19
N HIS A 114 17.15 -4.82 21.94
CA HIS A 114 17.17 -6.23 21.55
C HIS A 114 18.28 -6.60 20.56
N PHE A 115 18.76 -5.67 19.75
CA PHE A 115 19.73 -5.89 18.68
C PHE A 115 21.02 -5.10 18.93
N SER A 116 22.16 -5.68 18.58
CA SER A 116 23.43 -4.94 18.59
C SER A 116 23.49 -3.96 17.41
N ASN A 117 24.40 -2.97 17.47
CA ASN A 117 24.59 -2.02 16.35
C ASN A 117 24.84 -2.73 15.01
N GLU A 118 25.65 -3.80 15.00
CA GLU A 118 25.90 -4.61 13.79
C GLU A 118 24.64 -5.30 13.23
N GLN A 119 23.63 -5.50 14.07
CA GLN A 119 22.36 -6.14 13.70
C GLN A 119 21.28 -5.12 13.30
N LEU A 120 21.39 -3.85 13.73
CA LEU A 120 20.36 -2.84 13.48
C LEU A 120 20.12 -2.60 11.99
N THR A 121 21.17 -2.37 11.20
CA THR A 121 21.01 -2.12 9.76
C THR A 121 20.30 -3.26 9.03
N PRO A 122 20.71 -4.54 9.14
CA PRO A 122 19.96 -5.65 8.56
C PRO A 122 18.51 -5.75 9.05
N VAL A 123 18.26 -5.45 10.34
CA VAL A 123 16.93 -5.53 10.94
C VAL A 123 16.01 -4.45 10.36
N VAL A 124 16.47 -3.21 10.33
CA VAL A 124 15.75 -2.07 9.77
C VAL A 124 15.53 -2.24 8.27
N GLY A 125 16.54 -2.74 7.54
CA GLY A 125 16.42 -3.07 6.13
C GLY A 125 15.35 -4.14 5.87
N ALA A 126 15.34 -5.22 6.66
CA ALA A 126 14.33 -6.27 6.52
C ALA A 126 12.91 -5.80 6.86
N LEU A 127 12.77 -4.92 7.87
CA LEU A 127 11.50 -4.29 8.21
C LEU A 127 10.98 -3.43 7.03
N SER A 128 11.85 -2.57 6.51
CA SER A 128 11.55 -1.64 5.42
C SER A 128 11.19 -2.39 4.13
N ALA A 129 12.00 -3.38 3.72
CA ALA A 129 11.75 -4.18 2.53
C ALA A 129 10.45 -5.00 2.65
N THR A 130 10.15 -5.52 3.84
CA THR A 130 8.88 -6.21 4.10
C THR A 130 7.70 -5.27 3.91
N TYR A 131 7.73 -4.07 4.49
CA TYR A 131 6.65 -3.11 4.30
C TYR A 131 6.49 -2.72 2.83
N SER A 132 7.58 -2.36 2.13
CA SER A 132 7.55 -1.94 0.72
C SER A 132 6.91 -3.00 -0.17
N LEU A 133 7.29 -4.27 0.00
CA LEU A 133 6.74 -5.39 -0.75
C LEU A 133 5.22 -5.54 -0.53
N TYR A 134 4.77 -5.54 0.73
CA TYR A 134 3.36 -5.72 1.05
C TYR A 134 2.52 -4.48 0.72
N ASN A 135 3.10 -3.28 0.79
CA ASN A 135 2.40 -2.04 0.43
C ASN A 135 2.14 -2.00 -1.07
N LEU A 136 3.15 -2.34 -1.90
CA LEU A 136 2.97 -2.49 -3.34
C LEU A 136 1.91 -3.54 -3.69
N LEU A 137 1.93 -4.68 -3.01
CA LEU A 137 0.89 -5.70 -3.19
C LEU A 137 -0.51 -5.17 -2.84
N ALA A 138 -0.64 -4.42 -1.75
CA ALA A 138 -1.90 -3.79 -1.35
C ALA A 138 -2.37 -2.75 -2.39
N GLU A 139 -1.47 -1.92 -2.91
CA GLU A 139 -1.78 -0.94 -3.95
C GLU A 139 -2.28 -1.59 -5.25
N ILE A 140 -1.61 -2.66 -5.70
CA ILE A 140 -2.03 -3.44 -6.87
C ILE A 140 -3.44 -4.03 -6.66
N ASN A 141 -3.71 -4.57 -5.47
CA ASN A 141 -5.01 -5.15 -5.15
C ASN A 141 -6.11 -4.07 -5.14
N ARG A 142 -5.90 -2.95 -4.44
CA ARG A 142 -6.86 -1.83 -4.42
C ARG A 142 -7.14 -1.28 -5.82
N GLY A 143 -6.09 -1.12 -6.63
CA GLY A 143 -6.21 -0.69 -8.02
C GLY A 143 -7.04 -1.68 -8.86
N SER A 144 -6.80 -2.97 -8.68
CA SER A 144 -7.52 -4.04 -9.38
C SER A 144 -9.00 -4.11 -8.99
N GLU A 145 -9.30 -3.97 -7.70
CA GLU A 145 -10.67 -3.88 -7.18
C GLU A 145 -11.40 -2.66 -7.76
N ARG A 146 -10.74 -1.50 -7.79
CA ARG A 146 -11.32 -0.29 -8.37
C ARG A 146 -11.66 -0.44 -9.85
N ILE A 147 -10.80 -1.11 -10.63
CA ILE A 147 -11.09 -1.43 -12.03
C ILE A 147 -12.34 -2.30 -12.13
N ALA A 148 -12.44 -3.35 -11.30
CA ALA A 148 -13.59 -4.25 -11.30
C ALA A 148 -14.91 -3.52 -10.96
N GLU A 149 -14.88 -2.60 -10.00
CA GLU A 149 -16.02 -1.74 -9.64
C GLU A 149 -16.48 -0.87 -10.82
N ILE A 150 -15.55 -0.18 -11.48
CA ILE A 150 -15.85 0.69 -12.63
C ILE A 150 -16.45 -0.13 -13.78
N VAL A 151 -15.86 -1.29 -14.09
CA VAL A 151 -16.37 -2.18 -15.15
C VAL A 151 -17.77 -2.70 -14.80
N LYS A 152 -18.03 -3.04 -13.54
CA LYS A 152 -19.35 -3.48 -13.07
C LYS A 152 -20.39 -2.37 -13.22
N ALA A 153 -20.06 -1.14 -12.81
CA ALA A 153 -20.93 0.02 -12.94
C ALA A 153 -21.27 0.32 -14.40
N LEU A 154 -20.28 0.25 -15.31
CA LEU A 154 -20.47 0.45 -16.74
C LEU A 154 -21.39 -0.61 -17.36
N LYS A 155 -21.24 -1.89 -16.97
CA LYS A 155 -22.15 -2.96 -17.41
C LYS A 155 -23.58 -2.70 -16.95
N SER A 156 -23.80 -2.34 -15.67
CA SER A 156 -25.13 -2.03 -15.13
C SER A 156 -25.80 -0.87 -15.88
N TYR A 157 -25.04 0.14 -16.29
CA TYR A 157 -25.56 1.25 -17.10
C TYR A 157 -25.98 0.79 -18.51
N SER A 158 -25.18 -0.05 -19.16
CA SER A 158 -25.51 -0.63 -20.48
C SER A 158 -26.77 -1.51 -20.44
N TYR A 159 -27.00 -2.27 -19.36
CA TYR A 159 -28.21 -3.08 -19.20
C TYR A 159 -29.47 -2.24 -18.94
N LEU A 160 -29.36 -1.05 -18.34
CA LEU A 160 -30.49 -0.14 -18.13
C LEU A 160 -30.94 0.53 -19.43
N ASP A 161 -30.02 0.86 -20.33
CA ASP A 161 -30.29 1.44 -21.64
C ASP A 161 -30.92 0.42 -22.62
N GLN A 162 -30.78 -0.87 -22.33
CA GLN A 162 -31.39 -1.97 -23.10
C GLN A 162 -32.82 -2.32 -22.66
N ARG A 163 -33.41 -1.66 -21.64
CA ARG A 163 -34.81 -1.92 -21.27
C ARG A 163 -35.73 -1.32 -22.34
N PRO A 164 -36.61 -2.12 -22.98
CA PRO A 164 -37.52 -1.57 -23.98
C PRO A 164 -38.43 -0.55 -23.29
N CYS A 165 -38.37 0.69 -23.76
CA CYS A 165 -39.36 1.71 -23.44
C CYS A 165 -40.72 1.17 -23.89
N LYS A 166 -41.51 0.64 -22.94
CA LYS A 166 -42.90 0.29 -23.22
C LYS A 166 -43.63 1.61 -23.44
N MET A 167 -43.74 2.01 -24.71
CA MET A 167 -44.65 3.06 -25.13
C MET A 167 -46.05 2.66 -24.70
N SER A 168 -46.57 3.28 -23.64
CA SER A 168 -47.96 3.13 -23.25
C SER A 168 -48.82 3.80 -24.32
N THR A 169 -49.37 3.02 -25.24
CA THR A 169 -50.42 3.49 -26.15
C THR A 169 -51.70 3.67 -25.34
N SER A 170 -52.00 4.92 -24.97
CA SER A 170 -53.32 5.31 -24.46
C SER A 170 -54.32 5.26 -25.62
N THR A 171 -55.07 4.16 -25.71
CA THR A 171 -56.23 4.04 -26.59
C THR A 171 -57.34 4.97 -26.09
N LYS A 172 -57.54 6.11 -26.77
CA LYS A 172 -58.76 6.92 -26.62
C LYS A 172 -59.92 6.20 -27.30
N ALA A 173 -60.88 5.74 -26.53
CA ALA A 173 -62.22 5.39 -26.99
C ALA A 173 -63.22 6.27 -26.23
N SER A 174 -63.88 7.20 -26.94
CA SER A 174 -65.08 7.87 -26.44
C SER A 174 -65.95 8.33 -27.61
N THR A 175 -66.99 7.54 -27.80
CA THR A 175 -68.22 7.71 -28.56
C THR A 175 -68.90 9.06 -28.27
N THR A 176 -69.41 9.76 -29.30
CA THR A 176 -70.70 10.47 -29.26
C THR A 176 -71.16 10.69 -30.72
N ARG A 177 -72.34 10.15 -31.04
CA ARG A 177 -73.10 10.44 -32.26
C ARG A 177 -74.41 11.07 -31.76
N CYS A 178 -74.79 12.23 -32.30
CA CYS A 178 -76.06 12.90 -32.03
C CYS A 178 -77.26 12.06 -32.48
#